data_AF-A0A2A2LMU9-F1
#
_entry.id   AF-A0A2A2LMU9-F1
#
_cell.length_a   1.000
_cell.length_b   1.000
_cell.length_c   1.000
_cell.angle_alpha   90.00
_cell.angle_beta   90.00
_cell.angle_gamma   90.00
#
_symmetry.space_group_name_H-M   'P 1'
#
loop_
_entity.id
_entity.type
_entity.pdbx_description
1 polymer ?
#
loop_
_entity_poly.entity_id
_entity_poly.type
_entity_poly.pdbx_seq_one_letter_code
_entity_poly.pdbx_strand_id
1 'polypeptide(L)'
;MIFFNFYANFQKSQIFKKPRQSKSTEMATEAQLQQVAELEIEMMSDMYRRMTSTCETKCISKAFKEAELTKGEATCLDRCVAKYLDVHERLGKKLTSMSQQDESALQKIAQEEPRQQNSPLPYWMHTNFAQIDFE
;
A
#
# COMPACT_ATOMS: atom_id res chain seq x y z
N MET A 1 -55.93 6.39 -15.88
CA MET A 1 -55.28 5.67 -16.99
C MET A 1 -54.08 6.45 -17.57
N ILE A 2 -53.21 7.01 -16.73
CA ILE A 2 -51.98 7.71 -17.17
C ILE A 2 -50.72 7.02 -16.60
N PHE A 3 -50.86 6.22 -15.54
CA PHE A 3 -49.75 5.53 -14.87
C PHE A 3 -49.24 4.23 -15.54
N PHE A 4 -49.99 3.64 -16.47
CA PHE A 4 -49.58 2.39 -17.16
C PHE A 4 -48.68 2.63 -18.40
N ASN A 5 -48.71 3.81 -19.02
CA ASN A 5 -47.97 4.08 -20.27
C ASN A 5 -46.50 4.49 -20.06
N PHE A 6 -46.11 4.85 -18.82
CA PHE A 6 -44.73 5.23 -18.52
C PHE A 6 -43.80 4.02 -18.35
N TYR A 7 -44.31 2.90 -17.82
CA TYR A 7 -43.52 1.68 -17.59
C TYR A 7 -43.19 0.89 -18.88
N ALA A 8 -43.98 1.02 -19.95
CA ALA A 8 -43.81 0.23 -21.17
C ALA A 8 -42.76 0.79 -22.17
N ASN A 9 -42.31 2.03 -22.01
CA ASN A 9 -41.34 2.66 -22.93
C ASN A 9 -39.87 2.65 -22.44
N PHE A 10 -39.61 2.23 -21.20
CA PHE A 10 -38.25 2.24 -20.64
C PHE A 10 -37.43 0.97 -20.97
N GLN A 11 -38.06 -0.11 -21.45
CA GLN A 11 -37.39 -1.41 -21.60
C GLN A 11 -36.79 -1.70 -23.00
N LYS A 12 -36.93 -0.81 -23.98
CA LYS A 12 -36.45 -1.05 -25.37
C LYS A 12 -35.08 -0.45 -25.74
N SER A 13 -34.37 0.17 -24.80
CA SER A 13 -33.06 0.80 -25.04
C SER A 13 -31.85 0.08 -24.41
N GLN A 14 -32.00 -1.15 -23.90
CA GLN A 14 -30.90 -1.95 -23.33
C GLN A 14 -30.43 -3.08 -24.25
N ILE A 15 -30.46 -2.84 -25.56
CA ILE A 15 -29.74 -3.65 -26.54
C ILE A 15 -28.57 -2.78 -27.03
N PHE A 16 -27.35 -3.18 -26.71
CA PHE A 16 -26.11 -2.68 -27.34
C PHE A 16 -25.62 -1.27 -26.94
N LYS A 17 -24.98 -1.17 -25.77
CA LYS A 17 -23.78 -0.32 -25.63
C LYS A 17 -22.67 -1.12 -24.96
N LYS A 18 -21.82 -1.76 -25.78
CA LYS A 18 -20.50 -2.25 -25.36
C LYS A 18 -19.71 -1.05 -24.82
N PRO A 19 -19.05 -1.14 -23.66
CA PRO A 19 -18.10 -0.11 -23.27
C PRO A 19 -16.92 -0.12 -24.25
N ARG A 20 -16.71 1.07 -24.83
CA ARG A 20 -15.64 1.46 -25.74
C ARG A 20 -14.29 1.25 -25.04
N GLN A 21 -13.44 0.39 -25.58
CA GLN A 21 -12.03 0.27 -25.21
C GLN A 21 -11.31 1.59 -25.47
N SER A 22 -10.95 2.33 -24.41
CA SER A 22 -9.93 3.38 -24.45
C SER A 22 -8.69 2.89 -23.71
N LYS A 23 -7.59 2.77 -24.46
CA LYS A 23 -6.23 2.44 -23.99
C LYS A 23 -5.72 3.47 -22.98
N SER A 24 -5.07 2.97 -21.92
CA SER A 24 -3.87 3.50 -21.21
C SER A 24 -3.92 3.41 -19.67
N THR A 25 -4.31 2.26 -19.14
CA THR A 25 -3.76 1.69 -17.90
C THR A 25 -4.04 0.20 -18.00
N GLU A 26 -3.03 -0.61 -17.70
CA GLU A 26 -3.15 -2.06 -17.58
C GLU A 26 -4.41 -2.38 -16.77
N MET A 27 -5.33 -3.18 -17.33
CA MET A 27 -6.50 -3.62 -16.58
C MET A 27 -5.97 -4.50 -15.46
N ALA A 28 -5.82 -3.93 -14.27
CA ALA A 28 -5.86 -4.72 -13.06
C ALA A 28 -7.07 -5.65 -13.22
N THR A 29 -6.81 -6.95 -13.26
CA THR A 29 -7.86 -7.97 -13.39
C THR A 29 -8.93 -7.67 -12.34
N GLU A 30 -10.19 -8.02 -12.59
CA GLU A 30 -11.27 -7.80 -11.63
C GLU A 30 -10.90 -8.34 -10.22
N ALA A 31 -10.15 -9.45 -10.19
CA ALA A 31 -9.54 -10.00 -8.99
C ALA A 31 -8.50 -9.08 -8.32
N GLN A 32 -7.61 -8.42 -9.07
CA GLN A 32 -6.65 -7.46 -8.51
C GLN A 32 -7.34 -6.21 -7.94
N LEU A 33 -8.41 -5.72 -8.59
CA LEU A 33 -9.19 -4.59 -8.06
C LEU A 33 -9.92 -4.97 -6.76
N GLN A 34 -10.47 -6.18 -6.70
CA GLN A 34 -11.09 -6.71 -5.49
C GLN A 34 -10.08 -6.85 -4.35
N GLN A 35 -8.87 -7.34 -4.65
CA GLN A 35 -7.80 -7.47 -3.65
C GLN A 35 -7.37 -6.12 -3.06
N VAL A 36 -7.23 -5.09 -3.90
CA VAL A 36 -6.89 -3.74 -3.41
C VAL A 36 -8.00 -3.19 -2.52
N ALA A 37 -9.27 -3.35 -2.92
CA ALA A 37 -10.41 -2.90 -2.12
C ALA A 37 -10.52 -3.65 -0.77
N GLU A 38 -10.22 -4.96 -0.74
CA GLU A 38 -10.20 -5.74 0.49
C GLU A 38 -9.09 -5.27 1.45
N LEU A 39 -7.90 -5.02 0.91
CA LEU A 39 -6.77 -4.49 1.69
C LEU A 39 -7.06 -3.09 2.25
N GLU A 40 -7.69 -2.21 1.47
CA GLU A 40 -8.10 -0.88 1.94
C GLU A 40 -9.05 -0.99 3.15
N ILE A 41 -10.02 -1.90 3.11
CA ILE A 41 -10.97 -2.12 4.21
C ILE A 41 -10.26 -2.70 5.44
N GLU A 42 -9.38 -3.69 5.25
CA GLU A 42 -8.63 -4.30 6.35
C GLU A 42 -7.76 -3.26 7.08
N MET A 43 -7.05 -2.43 6.31
CA MET A 43 -6.22 -1.35 6.85
C MET A 43 -7.05 -0.31 7.63
N MET A 44 -8.18 0.13 7.06
CA MET A 44 -9.08 1.09 7.74
C MET A 44 -9.65 0.50 9.04
N SER A 45 -9.97 -0.79 9.03
CA SER A 45 -10.47 -1.52 10.21
C SER A 45 -9.43 -1.60 11.32
N ASP A 46 -8.17 -1.96 11.00
CA ASP A 46 -7.09 -1.99 11.99
C ASP A 46 -6.82 -0.60 12.59
N MET A 47 -6.80 0.43 11.75
CA MET A 47 -6.66 1.82 12.20
C MET A 47 -7.77 2.17 13.20
N TYR A 48 -9.03 1.87 12.86
CA TYR A 48 -10.18 2.18 13.71
C TYR A 48 -10.13 1.44 15.06
N ARG A 49 -9.75 0.15 15.05
CA ARG A 49 -9.58 -0.66 16.28
C ARG A 49 -8.53 -0.07 17.21
N ARG A 50 -7.35 0.26 16.68
CA ARG A 50 -6.24 0.85 17.47
C ARG A 50 -6.59 2.24 18.00
N MET A 51 -7.23 3.05 17.18
CA MET A 51 -7.70 4.39 17.57
C MET A 51 -8.71 4.31 18.72
N THR A 52 -9.72 3.45 18.57
CA THR A 52 -10.79 3.29 19.58
C THR A 52 -10.20 2.84 20.90
N SER A 53 -9.36 1.80 20.91
CA SER A 53 -8.70 1.31 22.13
C SER A 53 -7.79 2.37 22.78
N THR A 54 -7.08 3.15 21.97
CA THR A 54 -6.22 4.24 22.47
C THR A 54 -7.05 5.35 23.10
N CYS A 55 -8.12 5.80 22.44
CA CYS A 55 -8.93 6.89 22.96
C CYS A 55 -9.77 6.45 24.17
N GLU A 56 -10.27 5.22 24.19
CA GLU A 56 -10.93 4.64 25.36
C GLU A 56 -9.98 4.64 26.57
N THR A 57 -8.77 4.11 26.42
CA THR A 57 -7.80 4.05 27.53
C THR A 57 -7.28 5.41 27.99
N LYS A 58 -7.29 6.43 27.12
CA LYS A 58 -6.85 7.79 27.44
C LYS A 58 -7.94 8.66 28.05
N CYS A 59 -9.18 8.50 27.59
CA CYS A 59 -10.26 9.40 27.94
C CYS A 59 -11.26 8.80 28.92
N ILE A 60 -11.44 7.48 28.97
CA ILE A 60 -12.40 6.83 29.87
C ILE A 60 -11.70 6.33 31.13
N SER A 61 -12.21 6.73 32.30
CA SER A 61 -11.65 6.28 33.58
C SER A 61 -12.08 4.87 33.94
N LYS A 62 -11.16 4.04 34.43
CA LYS A 62 -11.44 2.67 34.92
C LYS A 62 -12.35 2.62 36.15
N ALA A 63 -12.48 3.74 36.87
CA ALA A 63 -13.27 3.81 38.10
C ALA A 63 -14.77 4.07 37.86
N PHE A 64 -15.22 4.11 36.59
CA PHE A 64 -16.61 4.23 36.11
C PHE A 64 -17.63 4.57 37.20
N LYS A 65 -17.87 5.88 37.39
CA LYS A 65 -18.79 6.39 38.42
C LYS A 65 -20.24 6.42 37.95
N GLU A 66 -20.45 6.63 36.65
CA GLU A 66 -21.75 6.81 36.00
C GLU A 66 -21.74 6.09 34.64
N ALA A 67 -22.92 5.72 34.13
CA ALA A 67 -23.05 4.97 32.87
C ALA A 67 -22.96 5.87 31.62
N GLU A 68 -23.16 7.17 31.78
CA GLU A 68 -23.06 8.15 30.69
C GLU A 68 -21.67 8.78 30.65
N LEU A 69 -21.26 9.18 29.44
CA LEU A 69 -20.06 9.95 29.23
C LEU A 69 -20.20 11.32 29.88
N THR A 70 -19.27 11.64 30.77
CA THR A 70 -19.20 12.99 31.32
C THR A 70 -18.81 13.98 30.20
N LYS A 71 -19.18 15.25 30.35
CA LYS A 71 -18.80 16.31 29.39
C LYS A 71 -17.28 16.37 29.13
N GLY A 72 -16.49 16.06 30.16
CA GLY A 72 -15.03 16.00 30.08
C GLY A 72 -14.55 14.85 29.21
N GLU A 73 -15.14 13.66 29.37
CA GLU A 73 -14.81 12.48 28.56
C GLU A 73 -15.21 12.67 27.10
N ALA A 74 -16.40 13.22 26.84
CA ALA A 74 -16.85 13.54 25.48
C ALA A 74 -15.87 14.49 24.77
N THR A 75 -15.51 15.61 25.41
CA THR A 75 -14.55 16.57 24.83
C THR A 75 -13.14 15.97 24.69
N CYS A 76 -12.75 15.06 25.58
CA CYS A 76 -11.48 14.34 25.48
C CYS A 76 -11.47 13.43 24.24
N LEU A 77 -12.54 12.66 24.01
CA LEU A 77 -12.67 11.76 22.86
C LEU A 77 -12.52 12.51 21.53
N ASP A 78 -13.21 13.65 21.38
CA ASP A 78 -13.10 14.48 20.17
C ASP A 78 -11.65 14.93 19.91
N ARG A 79 -10.98 15.42 20.95
CA ARG A 79 -9.56 15.84 20.88
C ARG A 79 -8.62 14.67 20.64
N CYS A 80 -8.93 13.49 21.19
CA CYS A 80 -8.13 12.29 21.03
C CYS A 80 -8.15 11.82 19.58
N VAL A 81 -9.35 11.70 18.98
CA VAL A 81 -9.51 11.28 17.59
C VAL A 81 -8.79 12.25 16.64
N ALA A 82 -8.98 13.57 16.84
CA ALA A 82 -8.28 14.58 16.04
C ALA A 82 -6.75 14.41 16.10
N LYS A 83 -6.19 14.28 17.31
CA LYS A 83 -4.75 14.07 17.50
C LYS A 83 -4.27 12.73 16.94
N TYR A 84 -5.07 11.68 17.05
CA TYR A 84 -4.70 10.36 16.57
C TYR A 84 -4.53 10.39 15.05
N LEU A 85 -5.47 11.02 14.33
CA LEU A 85 -5.41 11.17 12.87
C LEU A 85 -4.23 12.05 12.45
N ASP A 86 -3.98 13.16 13.14
CA ASP A 86 -2.82 14.03 12.88
C ASP A 86 -1.49 13.27 13.02
N VAL A 87 -1.37 12.44 14.07
CA VAL A 87 -0.18 11.62 14.30
C VAL A 87 -0.08 10.51 13.26
N HIS A 88 -1.19 9.85 12.94
CA HIS A 88 -1.25 8.80 11.92
C HIS A 88 -0.76 9.30 10.55
N GLU A 89 -1.18 10.50 10.13
CA GLU A 89 -0.72 11.11 8.87
C GLU A 89 0.79 11.40 8.88
N ARG A 90 1.31 11.95 9.97
CA ARG A 90 2.75 12.25 10.11
C ARG A 90 3.59 10.98 10.10
N LEU A 91 3.13 9.93 10.77
CA LEU A 91 3.77 8.63 10.75
C LEU A 91 3.74 8.01 9.35
N GLY A 92 2.62 8.12 8.64
CA GLY A 92 2.51 7.69 7.24
C GLY A 92 3.53 8.38 6.35
N LYS A 93 3.62 9.72 6.42
CA LYS A 93 4.63 10.51 5.67
C LYS A 93 6.06 10.07 5.98
N LYS A 94 6.36 9.81 7.26
CA LYS A 94 7.70 9.36 7.67
C LYS A 94 8.01 7.97 7.12
N LEU A 95 7.06 7.03 7.21
CA LEU A 95 7.22 5.68 6.69
C LEU A 95 7.50 5.69 5.18
N THR A 96 6.70 6.44 4.41
CA THR A 96 6.92 6.59 2.97
C THR A 96 8.28 7.21 2.64
N SER A 97 8.72 8.23 3.40
CA SER A 97 10.04 8.83 3.20
C SER A 97 11.19 7.86 3.45
N MET A 98 11.02 6.93 4.41
CA MET A 98 12.03 5.92 4.73
C MET A 98 12.06 4.83 3.64
N SER A 99 10.90 4.36 3.18
CA SER A 99 10.83 3.35 2.11
C SER A 99 11.48 3.83 0.80
N GLN A 100 11.33 5.11 0.44
CA GLN A 100 12.00 5.69 -0.72
C GLN A 100 13.53 5.75 -0.56
N GLN A 101 14.01 6.00 0.66
CA GLN A 101 15.44 6.00 0.96
C GLN A 101 16.02 4.59 0.83
N ASP A 102 15.34 3.59 1.39
CA ASP A 102 15.75 2.18 1.34
C ASP A 102 15.78 1.65 -0.09
N GLU A 103 14.78 2.00 -0.92
CA GLU A 103 14.74 1.62 -2.34
C GLU A 103 15.92 2.24 -3.11
N SER A 104 16.25 3.50 -2.85
CA SER A 104 17.42 4.15 -3.45
C SER A 104 18.76 3.56 -2.98
N ALA A 105 18.82 3.05 -1.76
CA ALA A 105 19.99 2.36 -1.23
C ALA A 105 20.14 0.96 -1.86
N LEU A 106 19.04 0.21 -1.99
CA LEU A 106 19.05 -1.08 -2.70
C LEU A 106 19.42 -0.93 -4.17
N GLN A 107 18.93 0.12 -4.86
CA GLN A 107 19.31 0.37 -6.26
C GLN A 107 20.81 0.68 -6.39
N LYS A 108 21.41 1.38 -5.43
CA LYS A 108 22.85 1.64 -5.40
C LYS A 108 23.67 0.37 -5.13
N ILE A 109 23.19 -0.49 -4.23
CA ILE A 109 23.81 -1.79 -3.93
C ILE A 109 23.65 -2.76 -5.12
N ALA A 110 22.52 -2.71 -5.84
CA ALA A 110 22.29 -3.50 -7.05
C ALA A 110 23.04 -2.97 -8.28
N GLN A 111 23.41 -1.69 -8.31
CA GLN A 111 24.30 -1.12 -9.32
C GLN A 111 25.78 -1.33 -9.00
N GLU A 112 26.11 -1.57 -7.73
CA GLU A 112 27.41 -2.10 -7.28
C GLU A 112 27.42 -3.64 -7.32
N GLU A 113 26.93 -4.24 -8.41
CA GLU A 113 27.46 -5.53 -8.83
C GLU A 113 28.91 -5.30 -9.29
N PRO A 114 29.91 -6.08 -8.82
CA PRO A 114 31.24 -5.98 -9.35
C PRO A 114 31.16 -6.25 -10.86
N ARG A 115 31.75 -5.37 -11.69
CA ARG A 115 32.12 -5.73 -13.06
C ARG A 115 32.80 -7.09 -13.03
N GLN A 116 32.08 -8.15 -13.38
CA GLN A 116 32.69 -9.39 -13.78
C GLN A 116 32.95 -9.29 -15.29
N GLN A 117 34.13 -9.78 -15.68
CA GLN A 117 34.53 -10.09 -17.05
C GLN A 117 35.02 -8.93 -17.95
N ASN A 118 36.07 -8.24 -17.48
CA ASN A 118 37.25 -7.98 -18.30
C ASN A 118 38.45 -7.86 -17.35
N SER A 119 38.81 -8.99 -16.73
CA SER A 119 40.17 -9.13 -16.22
C SER A 119 41.09 -9.36 -17.41
N PRO A 120 42.18 -8.58 -17.60
CA PRO A 120 43.36 -9.18 -18.20
C PRO A 120 43.70 -10.34 -17.25
N LEU A 121 43.66 -11.58 -17.76
CA LEU A 121 44.16 -12.72 -17.00
C LEU A 121 45.51 -12.33 -16.38
N PRO A 122 45.77 -12.68 -15.10
CA PRO A 122 47.08 -12.43 -14.53
C PRO A 122 48.15 -13.02 -15.45
N TYR A 123 49.12 -12.20 -15.82
CA TYR A 123 50.23 -12.50 -16.74
C TYR A 123 51.12 -13.68 -16.31
N TRP A 124 50.88 -14.29 -15.14
CA TRP A 124 51.55 -15.50 -14.68
C TRP A 124 50.88 -16.81 -15.09
N MET A 125 49.71 -16.79 -15.74
CA MET A 125 49.15 -17.98 -16.40
C MET A 125 49.70 -18.20 -17.83
N HIS A 126 50.51 -17.27 -18.34
CA HIS A 126 51.30 -17.47 -19.55
C HIS A 126 52.75 -17.84 -19.21
N THR A 127 52.94 -19.02 -18.63
CA THR A 127 54.23 -19.71 -18.72
C THR A 127 54.04 -20.96 -19.55
N ASN A 128 54.69 -20.94 -20.71
CA ASN A 128 54.89 -22.06 -21.62
C ASN A 128 55.14 -23.37 -20.87
N PHE A 129 54.27 -24.35 -21.08
CA PHE A 129 54.60 -25.75 -20.87
C PHE A 129 54.01 -26.59 -22.00
N ALA A 130 54.52 -26.34 -23.21
CA ALA A 130 54.51 -27.33 -24.27
C ALA A 130 55.90 -27.36 -24.91
N GLN A 131 56.47 -28.56 -24.93
CA GLN A 131 57.67 -29.03 -25.63
C GLN A 131 59.06 -28.73 -25.05
N ILE A 132 59.60 -29.70 -24.28
CA ILE A 132 60.89 -30.31 -24.62
C ILE A 132 60.70 -31.84 -24.58
N ASP A 133 60.55 -32.44 -25.76
CA ASP A 133 60.90 -33.83 -26.03
C ASP A 133 62.44 -33.98 -25.92
N PHE A 134 62.97 -34.96 -25.17
CA PHE A 134 64.16 -35.83 -25.42
C PHE A 134 64.74 -36.42 -24.12
N GLU A 135 64.37 -37.66 -23.75
CA GLU A 135 65.23 -38.87 -23.66
C GLU A 135 64.38 -40.10 -23.31
#